data_AF-A0A411DX48-F1
#
_entry.id   AF-A0A411DX48-F1
#
_cell.length_a   1.000
_cell.length_b   1.000
_cell.length_c   1.000
_cell.angle_alpha   90.00
_cell.angle_beta   90.00
_cell.angle_gamma   90.00
#
_symmetry.space_group_name_H-M   'P 1'
#
loop_
_entity.id
_entity.type
_entity.pdbx_description
1 polymer ?
#
loop_
_entity_poly.entity_id
_entity_poly.type
_entity_poly.pdbx_seq_one_letter_code
_entity_poly.pdbx_strand_id
1 'polypeptide(L)'
;MKVVVLLVLLGAALLLPLLNLGGETLLHMSVYSATLVHFGALTLYQMLRGDVHGFFGQFVDMDLENHGRHMVTDGTTMMDVLTEMYVTYANRGARGLALRFLESQTQVEILQEKDEQPKRCYGIFGCVKFTKKWYHKQYRPYNTLPMGSRDIQVKFNLTQNNKTREIRSSPDQSDLENFNASLPTVLYIHGYMSSTSDRKATQLKEALQKFDNVNYISVDWQIGARQIYTVSMCNTLLVAMETTHLVRQLQNLSGLSLQYVHIVGHSMGAHIGGYIGSWMPGLGRITGLDPAKPGFDHMPAEVRLDPSDARYVQVIHTDMGSEQWNLPGFGVQGSSGHVDIHVNGGFLQPDCRDAARFLEHVLVGNLACQHNKAADVFLATIPPVSSCQTIAHECSSYQRYTSGLCPRCDRGNSTCVQVGYRSSARRLAGRTGVTMFLRTAIDGSSCQAHYSLQFRVVASPAATPGRLVVSMTGRHGNISTTLPQVPRTTTKDSGFSLGAALAYMKPIINWLIELLTDYQNISTNDYIIPESGKNYSFLLASDINLGEVDRVLLTWTPRGPEERKQEELAIHVADVMLTPMTHLYSAPTLVIRSEQHSNIVTLPAHHAIALPVYRQ
;
A
#
# COMPACT_ATOMS: atom_id res chain seq x y z
N MET A 1 31.76 -1.60 23.70
CA MET A 1 30.60 -2.02 24.55
C MET A 1 30.55 -1.31 25.90
N LYS A 2 31.51 -1.49 26.83
CA LYS A 2 31.48 -0.86 28.17
C LYS A 2 31.46 0.68 28.16
N VAL A 3 32.19 1.31 27.23
CA VAL A 3 32.20 2.78 27.05
C VAL A 3 30.86 3.30 26.50
N VAL A 4 30.19 2.53 25.66
CA VAL A 4 28.88 2.88 25.07
C VAL A 4 27.77 2.79 26.10
N VAL A 5 27.80 1.74 26.94
CA VAL A 5 26.91 1.63 28.10
C VAL A 5 27.16 2.76 29.09
N LEU A 6 28.42 3.16 29.30
CA LEU A 6 28.77 4.30 30.13
C LEU A 6 28.24 5.63 29.58
N LEU A 7 28.29 5.85 28.25
CA LEU A 7 27.76 7.05 27.59
C LEU A 7 26.22 7.11 27.62
N VAL A 8 25.54 5.98 27.47
CA VAL A 8 24.07 5.86 27.61
C VAL A 8 23.64 6.12 29.07
N LEU A 9 24.40 5.58 30.03
CA LEU A 9 24.14 5.80 31.46
C LEU A 9 24.49 7.22 31.92
N LEU A 10 25.53 7.84 31.35
CA LEU A 10 25.87 9.25 31.59
C LEU A 10 24.82 10.20 30.99
N GLY A 11 24.29 9.88 29.80
CA GLY A 11 23.15 10.58 29.21
C GLY A 11 21.88 10.46 30.07
N ALA A 12 21.62 9.28 30.64
CA ALA A 12 20.52 9.04 31.57
C ALA A 12 20.73 9.71 32.95
N ALA A 13 21.97 9.80 33.43
CA ALA A 13 22.31 10.44 34.71
C ALA A 13 22.24 11.98 34.63
N LEU A 14 22.54 12.57 33.47
CA LEU A 14 22.36 14.01 33.20
C LEU A 14 20.88 14.42 33.15
N LEU A 15 19.95 13.47 32.97
CA LEU A 15 18.49 13.70 32.96
C LEU A 15 17.87 13.77 34.37
N LEU A 16 18.52 13.21 35.40
CA LEU A 16 17.98 13.11 36.77
C LEU A 16 17.78 14.46 37.51
N PRO A 17 18.65 15.47 37.38
CA PRO A 17 18.44 16.78 38.02
C PRO A 17 17.43 17.68 37.28
N LEU A 18 17.08 17.36 36.02
CA LEU A 18 16.29 18.23 35.13
C LEU A 18 14.78 17.95 35.15
N LEU A 19 14.36 16.88 35.81
CA LEU A 19 12.94 16.50 36.01
C LEU A 19 12.18 17.40 37.01
N ASN A 20 12.85 18.42 37.57
CA ASN A 20 12.26 19.35 38.55
C ASN A 20 11.95 20.75 37.98
N LEU A 21 12.05 20.94 36.66
CA LEU A 21 11.72 22.22 36.02
C LEU A 21 10.45 22.08 35.18
N GLY A 22 9.53 23.05 35.33
CA GLY A 22 8.17 23.01 34.78
C GLY A 22 8.03 22.85 33.26
N GLY A 23 6.82 22.46 32.85
CA GLY A 23 6.44 21.73 31.63
C GLY A 23 6.59 22.37 30.25
N GLU A 24 7.46 23.36 30.03
CA GLU A 24 7.80 23.81 28.66
C GLU A 24 9.25 23.50 28.26
N THR A 25 10.18 23.43 29.22
CA THR A 25 11.59 23.09 28.94
C THR A 25 11.82 21.57 28.74
N LEU A 26 10.93 20.75 29.28
CA LEU A 26 10.97 19.28 29.16
C LEU A 26 10.71 18.78 27.73
N LEU A 27 9.88 19.49 26.96
CA LEU A 27 9.52 19.10 25.59
C LEU A 27 10.67 19.35 24.60
N HIS A 28 11.34 20.49 24.72
CA HIS A 28 12.50 20.85 23.89
C HIS A 28 13.71 19.92 24.09
N MET A 29 13.92 19.42 25.31
CA MET A 29 15.07 18.58 25.64
C MET A 29 14.81 17.08 25.39
N SER A 30 13.53 16.65 25.36
CA SER A 30 13.13 15.29 24.97
C SER A 30 13.50 14.94 23.53
N VAL A 31 13.49 15.95 22.64
CA VAL A 31 13.86 15.80 21.22
C VAL A 31 15.37 15.62 21.07
N TYR A 32 16.19 16.43 21.76
CA TYR A 32 17.65 16.26 21.74
C TYR A 32 18.11 14.93 22.36
N SER A 33 17.43 14.48 23.42
CA SER A 33 17.73 13.21 24.08
C SER A 33 17.25 12.00 23.27
N ALA A 34 16.12 12.09 22.56
CA ALA A 34 15.70 11.08 21.59
C ALA A 34 16.72 10.98 20.44
N THR A 35 17.21 12.09 19.90
CA THR A 35 18.23 12.12 18.84
C THR A 35 19.55 11.50 19.29
N LEU A 36 20.00 11.75 20.52
CA LEU A 36 21.21 11.16 21.11
C LEU A 36 21.08 9.66 21.35
N VAL A 37 19.92 9.20 21.83
CA VAL A 37 19.61 7.77 22.00
C VAL A 37 19.53 7.07 20.63
N HIS A 38 19.00 7.75 19.61
CA HIS A 38 18.92 7.26 18.24
C HIS A 38 20.31 7.17 17.58
N PHE A 39 21.17 8.18 17.77
CA PHE A 39 22.57 8.15 17.32
C PHE A 39 23.35 7.02 17.98
N GLY A 40 23.14 6.80 19.29
CA GLY A 40 23.73 5.69 20.03
C GLY A 40 23.27 4.31 19.52
N ALA A 41 21.99 4.17 19.18
CA ALA A 41 21.41 2.93 18.65
C ALA A 41 21.87 2.63 17.21
N LEU A 42 21.97 3.64 16.35
CA LEU A 42 22.46 3.52 14.98
C LEU A 42 23.95 3.16 14.94
N THR A 43 24.74 3.76 15.81
CA THR A 43 26.18 3.46 15.98
C THR A 43 26.38 2.02 16.48
N LEU A 44 25.55 1.57 17.43
CA LEU A 44 25.57 0.19 17.93
C LEU A 44 25.16 -0.81 16.82
N TYR A 45 24.16 -0.47 16.01
CA TYR A 45 23.68 -1.27 14.88
C TYR A 45 24.76 -1.47 13.80
N GLN A 46 25.51 -0.42 13.45
CA GLN A 46 26.60 -0.52 12.47
C GLN A 46 27.82 -1.28 13.03
N MET A 47 28.14 -1.12 14.32
CA MET A 47 29.18 -1.91 14.98
C MET A 47 28.84 -3.40 15.07
N LEU A 48 27.57 -3.76 15.24
CA LEU A 48 27.11 -5.16 15.29
C LEU A 48 27.16 -5.87 13.93
N ARG A 49 27.24 -5.13 12.81
CA ARG A 49 27.46 -5.68 11.46
C ARG A 49 28.94 -5.86 11.08
N GLY A 50 29.88 -5.47 11.94
CA GLY A 50 31.32 -5.66 11.70
C GLY A 50 31.96 -4.71 10.68
N ASP A 51 31.25 -3.65 10.27
CA ASP A 51 31.69 -2.74 9.21
C ASP A 51 32.39 -1.49 9.78
N VAL A 52 33.48 -1.71 10.52
CA VAL A 52 34.18 -0.65 11.27
C VAL A 52 35.12 0.19 10.39
N HIS A 53 35.42 -0.26 9.16
CA HIS A 53 36.35 0.42 8.26
C HIS A 53 35.72 1.47 7.33
N GLY A 54 34.40 1.49 7.16
CA GLY A 54 33.71 2.52 6.36
C GLY A 54 33.51 3.87 7.07
N PHE A 55 33.63 3.92 8.40
CA PHE A 55 33.30 5.12 9.18
C PHE A 55 34.39 6.21 9.15
N PHE A 56 35.68 5.83 9.10
CA PHE A 56 36.78 6.81 9.11
C PHE A 56 37.29 7.21 7.71
N GLY A 57 37.02 6.39 6.67
CA GLY A 57 37.46 6.68 5.29
C GLY A 57 36.60 7.70 4.53
N GLN A 58 35.42 8.03 5.03
CA GLN A 58 34.56 9.09 4.47
C GLN A 58 34.69 10.45 5.18
N PHE A 59 35.59 10.55 6.17
CA PHE A 59 35.78 11.77 6.98
C PHE A 59 37.16 12.42 6.81
N VAL A 60 38.07 11.85 6.01
CA VAL A 60 39.41 12.43 5.77
C VAL A 60 39.75 12.41 4.28
N ASP A 61 39.03 13.21 3.51
CA ASP A 61 39.61 13.94 2.37
C ASP A 61 38.76 15.21 2.17
N MET A 62 38.81 16.09 3.17
CA MET A 62 38.50 17.50 2.98
C MET A 62 39.76 18.16 2.45
N ASP A 63 40.02 18.00 1.15
CA ASP A 63 40.83 19.00 0.47
C ASP A 63 39.89 20.16 0.11
N LEU A 64 40.03 21.20 0.92
CA LEU A 64 39.49 22.54 0.72
C LEU A 64 40.19 23.14 -0.50
N GLU A 65 39.68 22.89 -1.70
CA GLU A 65 39.68 23.83 -2.84
C GLU A 65 39.09 23.16 -4.09
N ASN A 66 38.14 23.84 -4.73
CA ASN A 66 37.57 23.56 -6.06
C ASN A 66 36.67 22.33 -6.26
N HIS A 67 35.36 22.51 -6.04
CA HIS A 67 34.30 22.52 -7.08
C HIS A 67 32.92 22.21 -6.47
N GLY A 68 31.94 23.07 -6.77
CA GLY A 68 30.56 22.91 -6.32
C GLY A 68 29.88 21.68 -6.91
N ARG A 69 29.26 20.87 -6.05
CA ARG A 69 28.12 20.00 -6.31
C ARG A 69 27.58 19.47 -4.97
N HIS A 70 26.33 19.81 -4.65
CA HIS A 70 25.64 19.31 -3.46
C HIS A 70 25.36 17.80 -3.59
N MET A 71 25.92 17.00 -2.69
CA MET A 71 25.47 15.62 -2.40
C MET A 71 24.85 15.64 -1.00
N VAL A 72 23.53 15.45 -0.93
CA VAL A 72 22.81 15.19 0.33
C VAL A 72 22.90 13.69 0.58
N THR A 73 23.45 13.28 1.73
CA THR A 73 23.67 11.88 2.10
C THR A 73 22.40 11.22 2.63
N ASP A 74 22.18 9.95 2.27
CA ASP A 74 20.95 9.15 2.47
C ASP A 74 20.40 9.08 3.91
N GLY A 75 21.16 9.46 4.93
CA GLY A 75 20.70 9.45 6.34
C GLY A 75 19.90 10.68 6.78
N THR A 76 19.97 11.79 6.03
CA THR A 76 19.32 13.07 6.40
C THR A 76 17.86 13.17 5.95
N THR A 77 17.51 12.49 4.86
CA THR A 77 16.23 12.65 4.13
C THR A 77 15.03 11.93 4.76
N MET A 78 15.24 10.81 5.48
CA MET A 78 14.15 10.14 6.21
C MET A 78 13.78 10.91 7.50
N MET A 79 14.75 11.59 8.11
CA MET A 79 14.50 12.52 9.20
C MET A 79 13.74 13.75 8.71
N ASP A 80 13.97 14.24 7.49
CA ASP A 80 13.20 15.36 6.92
C ASP A 80 11.72 14.99 6.69
N VAL A 81 11.43 13.78 6.21
CA VAL A 81 10.04 13.28 6.04
C VAL A 81 9.35 13.11 7.39
N LEU A 82 10.01 12.47 8.36
CA LEU A 82 9.45 12.28 9.70
C LEU A 82 9.31 13.62 10.43
N THR A 83 10.23 14.57 10.23
CA THR A 83 10.14 15.92 10.78
C THR A 83 9.04 16.72 10.11
N GLU A 84 8.86 16.66 8.79
CA GLU A 84 7.74 17.34 8.11
C GLU A 84 6.39 16.70 8.41
N MET A 85 6.30 15.36 8.48
CA MET A 85 5.11 14.66 8.97
C MET A 85 4.82 15.09 10.41
N TYR A 86 5.82 15.06 11.28
CA TYR A 86 5.66 15.51 12.66
C TYR A 86 5.29 17.00 12.73
N VAL A 87 5.80 17.88 11.87
CA VAL A 87 5.45 19.32 11.83
C VAL A 87 4.04 19.56 11.27
N THR A 88 3.61 18.74 10.32
CA THR A 88 2.25 18.75 9.76
C THR A 88 1.23 18.29 10.81
N TYR A 89 1.59 17.29 11.63
CA TYR A 89 0.70 16.66 12.61
C TYR A 89 0.91 17.09 14.08
N ALA A 90 1.97 17.85 14.44
CA ALA A 90 2.26 18.28 15.81
C ALA A 90 1.81 19.72 16.13
N ASN A 91 1.67 19.97 17.44
CA ASN A 91 1.08 21.18 18.04
C ASN A 91 1.83 22.50 17.75
N ARG A 92 1.08 23.61 17.90
CA ARG A 92 1.38 24.99 17.45
C ARG A 92 2.78 25.57 17.78
N GLY A 93 3.47 25.10 18.81
CA GLY A 93 4.75 25.66 19.28
C GLY A 93 5.99 25.29 18.44
N ALA A 94 6.01 24.11 17.81
CA ALA A 94 7.17 23.63 17.05
C ALA A 94 7.29 24.19 15.62
N ARG A 95 6.25 24.93 15.16
CA ARG A 95 6.11 25.37 13.76
C ARG A 95 7.16 26.41 13.34
N GLY A 96 7.49 27.36 14.22
CA GLY A 96 8.45 28.44 13.90
C GLY A 96 9.90 27.98 13.79
N LEU A 97 10.30 26.94 14.54
CA LEU A 97 11.67 26.40 14.49
C LEU A 97 11.87 25.51 13.26
N ALA A 98 10.86 24.71 12.91
CA ALA A 98 10.86 23.89 11.70
C ALA A 98 10.92 24.75 10.42
N LEU A 99 10.20 25.88 10.39
CA LEU A 99 10.27 26.86 9.30
C LEU A 99 11.71 27.37 9.08
N ARG A 100 12.39 27.82 10.14
CA ARG A 100 13.77 28.32 10.04
C ARG A 100 14.76 27.21 9.65
N PHE A 101 14.53 25.99 10.11
CA PHE A 101 15.32 24.83 9.70
C PHE A 101 15.15 24.56 8.20
N LEU A 102 13.92 24.45 7.71
CA LEU A 102 13.61 24.19 6.29
C LEU A 102 14.13 25.31 5.37
N GLU A 103 13.97 26.59 5.75
CA GLU A 103 14.53 27.73 5.02
C GLU A 103 16.06 27.69 4.97
N SER A 104 16.71 27.32 6.09
CA SER A 104 18.17 27.20 6.16
C SER A 104 18.75 26.06 5.33
N GLN A 105 17.99 24.97 5.12
CA GLN A 105 18.43 23.78 4.38
C GLN A 105 18.17 23.87 2.88
N THR A 106 17.11 24.58 2.44
CA THR A 106 16.65 24.53 1.05
C THR A 106 17.12 25.69 0.18
N GLN A 107 17.47 26.84 0.75
CA GLN A 107 17.57 28.11 0.00
C GLN A 107 16.31 28.43 -0.85
N VAL A 108 15.15 27.81 -0.53
CA VAL A 108 13.87 28.02 -1.23
C VAL A 108 12.94 28.82 -0.33
N GLU A 109 12.30 29.84 -0.90
CA GLU A 109 11.29 30.66 -0.21
C GLU A 109 10.05 29.81 0.13
N ILE A 110 9.74 29.70 1.43
CA ILE A 110 8.54 29.02 1.92
C ILE A 110 7.37 30.00 1.85
N LEU A 111 6.37 29.64 1.08
CA LEU A 111 5.15 30.39 0.88
C LEU A 111 4.09 30.00 1.91
N GLN A 112 3.38 31.01 2.41
CA GLN A 112 2.28 30.92 3.36
C GLN A 112 0.98 31.48 2.75
N GLU A 113 -0.16 31.20 3.38
CA GLU A 113 -1.49 31.60 2.88
C GLU A 113 -1.64 33.12 2.68
N LYS A 114 -0.91 33.92 3.46
CA LYS A 114 -0.98 35.39 3.43
C LYS A 114 -0.16 36.04 2.32
N ASP A 115 0.73 35.28 1.66
CA ASP A 115 1.56 35.81 0.60
C ASP A 115 0.71 36.12 -0.64
N GLU A 116 0.94 37.27 -1.28
CA GLU A 116 0.14 37.72 -2.42
C GLU A 116 0.35 36.81 -3.64
N GLN A 117 -0.53 35.81 -3.79
CA GLN A 117 -0.69 34.92 -4.97
C GLN A 117 0.60 34.66 -5.76
N PRO A 118 1.63 34.06 -5.12
CA PRO A 118 2.94 33.90 -5.71
C PRO A 118 2.84 33.13 -7.04
N LYS A 119 3.52 33.66 -8.06
CA LYS A 119 3.47 33.18 -9.44
C LYS A 119 4.86 33.07 -10.03
N ARG A 120 5.15 31.94 -10.67
CA ARG A 120 6.36 31.73 -11.48
C ARG A 120 6.01 31.12 -12.82
N CYS A 121 6.67 31.57 -13.88
CA CYS A 121 6.48 31.07 -15.24
C CYS A 121 7.72 30.29 -15.70
N TYR A 122 7.48 29.20 -16.44
CA TYR A 122 8.47 28.21 -16.87
C TYR A 122 8.51 28.15 -18.40
N GLY A 123 8.69 29.31 -19.04
CA GLY A 123 8.75 29.43 -20.50
C GLY A 123 7.50 28.85 -21.18
N ILE A 124 7.72 27.93 -22.12
CA ILE A 124 6.67 27.31 -22.95
C ILE A 124 5.68 26.45 -22.15
N PHE A 125 6.02 26.07 -20.91
CA PHE A 125 5.16 25.22 -20.09
C PHE A 125 4.04 25.99 -19.40
N GLY A 126 4.16 27.33 -19.30
CA GLY A 126 3.17 28.19 -18.66
C GLY A 126 3.59 28.66 -17.27
N CYS A 127 2.62 28.96 -16.40
CA CYS A 127 2.89 29.52 -15.07
C CYS A 127 2.16 28.77 -13.97
N VAL A 128 2.83 28.57 -12.84
CA VAL A 128 2.23 28.10 -11.59
C VAL A 128 1.85 29.31 -10.75
N LYS A 129 0.63 29.29 -10.23
CA LYS A 129 0.09 30.32 -9.35
C LYS A 129 -0.56 29.65 -8.14
N PHE A 130 -0.02 29.89 -6.96
CA PHE A 130 -0.68 29.43 -5.75
C PHE A 130 -1.81 30.38 -5.37
N THR A 131 -3.00 29.80 -5.24
CA THR A 131 -4.22 30.45 -4.74
C THR A 131 -4.57 29.85 -3.39
N LYS A 132 -5.59 30.40 -2.70
CA LYS A 132 -6.07 29.86 -1.41
C LYS A 132 -6.37 28.36 -1.42
N LYS A 133 -6.75 27.79 -2.57
CA LYS A 133 -7.03 26.35 -2.72
C LYS A 133 -5.82 25.45 -2.43
N TRP A 134 -4.61 25.97 -2.57
CA TRP A 134 -3.36 25.24 -2.35
C TRP A 134 -2.87 25.27 -0.91
N TYR A 135 -3.61 25.95 -0.03
CA TYR A 135 -3.24 26.07 1.38
C TYR A 135 -4.30 25.40 2.23
N HIS A 136 -3.83 24.61 3.19
CA HIS A 136 -4.66 24.11 4.29
C HIS A 136 -3.88 24.22 5.59
N LYS A 137 -4.45 24.90 6.59
CA LYS A 137 -3.79 25.23 7.86
C LYS A 137 -3.16 24.03 8.59
N GLN A 138 -3.69 22.83 8.37
CA GLN A 138 -3.23 21.58 8.96
C GLN A 138 -2.53 20.65 7.97
N TYR A 139 -3.06 20.51 6.75
CA TYR A 139 -2.65 19.43 5.84
C TYR A 139 -1.65 19.88 4.78
N ARG A 140 -1.62 21.18 4.49
CA ARG A 140 -0.68 21.82 3.55
C ARG A 140 -0.43 23.28 3.96
N PRO A 141 0.20 23.51 5.12
CA PRO A 141 0.42 24.88 5.63
C PRO A 141 1.52 25.61 4.86
N TYR A 142 2.42 24.86 4.22
CA TYR A 142 3.59 25.37 3.52
C TYR A 142 3.56 24.94 2.05
N ASN A 143 4.01 25.84 1.19
CA ASN A 143 4.25 25.58 -0.21
C ASN A 143 5.58 26.20 -0.61
N THR A 144 6.14 25.76 -1.73
CA THR A 144 7.22 26.46 -2.43
C THR A 144 6.87 26.58 -3.90
N LEU A 145 7.33 27.63 -4.59
CA LEU A 145 7.24 27.62 -6.04
C LEU A 145 8.09 26.48 -6.59
N PRO A 146 7.61 25.71 -7.59
CA PRO A 146 8.41 24.65 -8.19
C PRO A 146 9.78 25.16 -8.62
N MET A 147 10.78 24.29 -8.51
CA MET A 147 12.12 24.56 -9.03
C MET A 147 12.09 24.75 -10.55
N GLY A 148 13.17 25.26 -11.15
CA GLY A 148 13.24 25.41 -12.60
C GLY A 148 13.37 24.05 -13.32
N SER A 149 12.98 23.98 -14.59
CA SER A 149 13.13 22.75 -15.41
C SER A 149 14.57 22.20 -15.43
N ARG A 150 15.57 23.09 -15.43
CA ARG A 150 16.99 22.72 -15.37
C ARG A 150 17.41 22.08 -14.04
N ASP A 151 16.66 22.34 -12.97
CA ASP A 151 16.95 21.83 -11.64
C ASP A 151 16.17 20.54 -11.37
N ILE A 152 14.91 20.44 -11.85
CA ILE A 152 14.09 19.22 -11.75
C ILE A 152 14.60 18.13 -12.71
N GLN A 153 15.03 18.52 -13.92
CA GLN A 153 15.57 17.64 -14.97
C GLN A 153 14.66 16.45 -15.29
N VAL A 154 13.42 16.72 -15.71
CA VAL A 154 12.51 15.67 -16.16
C VAL A 154 13.04 15.01 -17.43
N LYS A 155 13.18 13.69 -17.41
CA LYS A 155 13.59 12.88 -18.56
C LYS A 155 12.43 11.98 -18.99
N PHE A 156 12.22 11.91 -20.29
CA PHE A 156 11.18 11.07 -20.89
C PHE A 156 11.85 9.98 -21.71
N ASN A 157 11.65 8.71 -21.34
CA ASN A 157 12.17 7.60 -22.14
C ASN A 157 11.02 6.84 -22.78
N LEU A 158 10.97 6.86 -24.12
CA LEU A 158 10.05 6.07 -24.92
C LEU A 158 10.64 4.68 -25.13
N THR A 159 9.89 3.65 -24.75
CA THR A 159 10.18 2.25 -25.04
C THR A 159 9.08 1.65 -25.91
N GLN A 160 9.47 1.10 -27.06
CA GLN A 160 8.59 0.34 -27.93
C GLN A 160 9.40 -0.78 -28.59
N ASN A 161 8.84 -2.00 -28.64
CA ASN A 161 9.53 -3.20 -29.14
C ASN A 161 10.91 -3.43 -28.47
N ASN A 162 10.98 -3.26 -27.14
CA ASN A 162 12.22 -3.35 -26.34
C ASN A 162 13.34 -2.35 -26.70
N LYS A 163 13.10 -1.41 -27.62
CA LYS A 163 14.02 -0.31 -27.90
C LYS A 163 13.63 0.89 -27.05
N THR A 164 14.58 1.38 -26.26
CA THR A 164 14.39 2.57 -25.40
C THR A 164 15.19 3.73 -25.96
N ARG A 165 14.58 4.91 -26.00
CA ARG A 165 15.25 6.16 -26.33
C ARG A 165 14.75 7.29 -25.44
N GLU A 166 15.65 8.21 -25.10
CA GLU A 166 15.25 9.48 -24.49
C GLU A 166 14.60 10.36 -25.57
N ILE A 167 13.49 11.01 -25.23
CA ILE A 167 12.80 11.98 -26.06
C ILE A 167 12.73 13.31 -25.33
N ARG A 168 12.77 14.41 -26.10
CA ARG A 168 12.66 15.76 -25.53
C ARG A 168 11.26 16.01 -24.95
N SER A 169 11.18 16.90 -23.97
CA SER A 169 9.90 17.40 -23.45
C SER A 169 9.06 18.07 -24.54
N SER A 170 9.71 18.81 -25.45
CA SER A 170 9.16 19.27 -26.73
C SER A 170 9.73 18.44 -27.88
N PRO A 171 9.17 17.24 -28.15
CA PRO A 171 9.69 16.37 -29.19
C PRO A 171 9.41 16.94 -30.59
N ASP A 172 10.20 16.50 -31.57
CA ASP A 172 9.87 16.61 -32.99
C ASP A 172 9.75 15.23 -33.66
N GLN A 173 9.53 15.20 -34.97
CA GLN A 173 9.31 13.95 -35.71
C GLN A 173 10.43 12.92 -35.52
N SER A 174 11.67 13.37 -35.31
CA SER A 174 12.82 12.48 -35.12
C SER A 174 12.80 11.76 -33.77
N ASP A 175 12.15 12.34 -32.74
CA ASP A 175 11.96 11.71 -31.43
C ASP A 175 10.93 10.60 -31.47
N LEU A 176 9.98 10.66 -32.41
CA LEU A 176 8.87 9.72 -32.54
C LEU A 176 9.22 8.49 -33.39
N GLU A 177 10.49 8.26 -33.69
CA GLU A 177 10.90 7.01 -34.33
C GLU A 177 10.48 5.82 -33.47
N ASN A 178 9.77 4.86 -34.07
CA ASN A 178 9.14 3.70 -33.41
C ASN A 178 7.89 4.04 -32.56
N PHE A 179 7.50 5.30 -32.39
CA PHE A 179 6.21 5.60 -31.76
C PHE A 179 5.05 5.21 -32.70
N ASN A 180 4.04 4.52 -32.18
CA ASN A 180 2.86 4.15 -32.96
C ASN A 180 1.57 4.63 -32.27
N ALA A 181 0.97 5.69 -32.79
CA ALA A 181 -0.27 6.29 -32.25
C ALA A 181 -1.49 5.35 -32.25
N SER A 182 -1.46 4.23 -33.00
CA SER A 182 -2.53 3.23 -32.99
C SER A 182 -2.43 2.26 -31.81
N LEU A 183 -1.29 2.23 -31.10
CA LEU A 183 -1.10 1.44 -29.89
C LEU A 183 -1.49 2.24 -28.64
N PRO A 184 -1.90 1.57 -27.54
CA PRO A 184 -2.03 2.23 -26.25
C PRO A 184 -0.70 2.87 -25.82
N THR A 185 -0.79 4.04 -25.18
CA THR A 185 0.38 4.74 -24.64
C THR A 185 0.29 4.74 -23.12
N VAL A 186 1.23 4.05 -22.46
CA VAL A 186 1.30 3.94 -21.00
C VAL A 186 2.41 4.87 -20.49
N LEU A 187 2.05 5.87 -19.68
CA LEU A 187 3.02 6.72 -18.98
C LEU A 187 3.19 6.21 -17.56
N TYR A 188 4.41 5.90 -17.14
CA TYR A 188 4.73 5.57 -15.74
C TYR A 188 5.43 6.74 -15.07
N ILE A 189 4.92 7.15 -13.90
CA ILE A 189 5.42 8.29 -13.13
C ILE A 189 5.73 7.82 -11.70
N HIS A 190 7.00 7.89 -11.30
CA HIS A 190 7.44 7.50 -9.96
C HIS A 190 7.14 8.57 -8.89
N GLY A 191 7.41 8.21 -7.63
CA GLY A 191 7.14 9.04 -6.46
C GLY A 191 8.36 9.73 -5.84
N TYR A 192 8.16 10.19 -4.61
CA TYR A 192 9.17 10.79 -3.74
C TYR A 192 10.38 9.86 -3.54
N MET A 193 11.59 10.41 -3.59
CA MET A 193 12.87 9.68 -3.45
C MET A 193 13.11 8.49 -4.40
N SER A 194 12.24 8.28 -5.37
CA SER A 194 12.29 7.17 -6.33
C SER A 194 12.85 7.62 -7.68
N SER A 195 13.02 6.68 -8.60
CA SER A 195 13.34 6.91 -10.01
C SER A 195 12.69 5.85 -10.90
N THR A 196 12.75 6.04 -12.22
CA THR A 196 12.28 5.03 -13.17
C THR A 196 13.24 3.85 -13.33
N SER A 197 14.45 3.95 -12.79
CA SER A 197 15.46 2.88 -12.74
C SER A 197 15.28 1.95 -11.52
N ASP A 198 14.40 2.28 -10.58
CA ASP A 198 14.08 1.41 -9.46
C ASP A 198 13.57 0.04 -9.94
N ARG A 199 13.85 -0.99 -9.15
CA ARG A 199 13.56 -2.39 -9.52
C ARG A 199 12.12 -2.59 -9.97
N LYS A 200 11.16 -2.04 -9.23
CA LYS A 200 9.72 -2.20 -9.52
C LYS A 200 9.30 -1.47 -10.80
N ALA A 201 9.80 -0.26 -11.03
CA ALA A 201 9.56 0.49 -12.27
C ALA A 201 10.13 -0.25 -13.50
N THR A 202 11.33 -0.82 -13.36
CA THR A 202 11.95 -1.62 -14.41
C THR A 202 11.16 -2.91 -14.70
N GLN A 203 10.74 -3.63 -13.66
CA GLN A 203 9.89 -4.82 -13.81
C GLN A 203 8.56 -4.51 -14.50
N LEU A 204 7.95 -3.36 -14.19
CA LEU A 204 6.73 -2.90 -14.85
C LEU A 204 6.95 -2.65 -16.34
N LYS A 205 8.02 -1.94 -16.71
CA LYS A 205 8.40 -1.74 -18.12
C LYS A 205 8.60 -3.07 -18.83
N GLU A 206 9.39 -3.97 -18.27
CA GLU A 206 9.69 -5.28 -18.85
C GLU A 206 8.43 -6.14 -19.01
N ALA A 207 7.55 -6.14 -18.01
CA ALA A 207 6.28 -6.87 -18.08
C ALA A 207 5.37 -6.32 -19.19
N LEU A 208 5.26 -4.99 -19.32
CA LEU A 208 4.47 -4.38 -20.40
C LEU A 208 5.04 -4.73 -21.77
N GLN A 209 6.36 -4.61 -21.97
CA GLN A 209 7.00 -4.94 -23.25
C GLN A 209 6.93 -6.44 -23.59
N LYS A 210 6.81 -7.30 -22.58
CA LYS A 210 6.70 -8.75 -22.76
C LYS A 210 5.27 -9.22 -23.06
N PHE A 211 4.29 -8.63 -22.38
CA PHE A 211 2.91 -9.15 -22.37
C PHE A 211 1.89 -8.26 -23.08
N ASP A 212 2.29 -7.09 -23.55
CA ASP A 212 1.45 -6.21 -24.35
C ASP A 212 2.26 -5.43 -25.39
N ASN A 213 1.59 -4.88 -26.40
CA ASN A 213 2.22 -4.05 -27.42
C ASN A 213 1.78 -2.59 -27.22
N VAL A 214 2.60 -1.83 -26.51
CA VAL A 214 2.30 -0.46 -26.11
C VAL A 214 3.48 0.47 -26.34
N ASN A 215 3.18 1.76 -26.53
CA ASN A 215 4.18 2.80 -26.33
C ASN A 215 4.33 2.99 -24.81
N TYR A 216 5.46 2.60 -24.24
CA TYR A 216 5.73 2.86 -22.83
C TYR A 216 6.58 4.12 -22.70
N ILE A 217 6.17 5.07 -21.86
CA ILE A 217 6.95 6.29 -21.60
C ILE A 217 7.21 6.37 -20.09
N SER A 218 8.48 6.29 -19.69
CA SER A 218 8.86 6.56 -18.31
C SER A 218 9.07 8.05 -18.10
N VAL A 219 8.43 8.63 -17.09
CA VAL A 219 8.63 10.02 -16.66
C VAL A 219 9.56 10.01 -15.44
N ASP A 220 10.85 10.26 -15.67
CA ASP A 220 11.86 10.30 -14.61
C ASP A 220 12.10 11.74 -14.17
N TRP A 221 11.81 12.02 -12.91
CA TRP A 221 12.01 13.31 -12.26
C TRP A 221 12.80 13.14 -10.95
N GLN A 222 13.69 12.12 -10.89
CA GLN A 222 14.45 11.73 -9.71
C GLN A 222 15.12 12.91 -8.98
N ILE A 223 15.70 13.87 -9.72
CA ILE A 223 16.38 15.02 -9.12
C ILE A 223 15.37 15.92 -8.39
N GLY A 224 14.25 16.24 -9.02
CA GLY A 224 13.17 17.00 -8.39
C GLY A 224 12.41 16.26 -7.29
N ALA A 225 12.44 14.92 -7.30
CA ALA A 225 11.80 14.03 -6.31
C ALA A 225 12.65 13.77 -5.07
N ARG A 226 13.97 14.02 -5.15
CA ARG A 226 14.95 13.85 -4.06
C ARG A 226 15.30 15.19 -3.40
N GLN A 227 14.31 16.06 -3.30
CA GLN A 227 14.39 17.28 -2.51
C GLN A 227 13.66 17.05 -1.19
N ILE A 228 13.73 18.02 -0.28
CA ILE A 228 12.85 18.04 0.90
C ILE A 228 11.38 17.90 0.46
N TYR A 229 10.57 17.20 1.26
CA TYR A 229 9.26 16.73 0.86
C TYR A 229 8.33 17.86 0.36
N THR A 230 8.25 19.00 1.05
CA THR A 230 7.48 20.16 0.56
C THR A 230 7.93 20.64 -0.83
N VAL A 231 9.24 20.68 -1.09
CA VAL A 231 9.78 21.08 -2.40
C VAL A 231 9.45 20.03 -3.47
N SER A 232 9.66 18.75 -3.16
CA SER A 232 9.31 17.64 -4.06
C SER A 232 7.80 17.61 -4.37
N MET A 233 6.96 17.84 -3.37
CA MET A 233 5.51 17.97 -3.51
C MET A 233 5.15 19.12 -4.46
N CYS A 234 5.77 20.29 -4.32
CA CYS A 234 5.49 21.42 -5.20
C CYS A 234 6.07 21.21 -6.62
N ASN A 235 7.22 20.54 -6.75
CA ASN A 235 7.82 20.17 -8.03
C ASN A 235 6.88 19.32 -8.91
N THR A 236 5.96 18.55 -8.32
CA THR A 236 4.96 17.76 -9.06
C THR A 236 4.19 18.58 -10.10
N LEU A 237 3.95 19.87 -9.86
CA LEU A 237 3.26 20.75 -10.80
C LEU A 237 4.05 20.97 -12.09
N LEU A 238 5.35 21.27 -11.97
CA LEU A 238 6.18 21.47 -13.17
C LEU A 238 6.38 20.16 -13.92
N VAL A 239 6.56 19.03 -13.22
CA VAL A 239 6.64 17.70 -13.86
C VAL A 239 5.36 17.41 -14.65
N ALA A 240 4.19 17.70 -14.08
CA ALA A 240 2.91 17.56 -14.79
C ALA A 240 2.82 18.49 -16.00
N MET A 241 3.31 19.73 -15.90
CA MET A 241 3.26 20.71 -17.00
C MET A 241 4.15 20.27 -18.18
N GLU A 242 5.37 19.81 -17.90
CA GLU A 242 6.27 19.29 -18.93
C GLU A 242 5.72 18.01 -19.58
N THR A 243 5.16 17.10 -18.77
CA THR A 243 4.54 15.86 -19.27
C THR A 243 3.29 16.18 -20.12
N THR A 244 2.46 17.13 -19.69
CA THR A 244 1.30 17.58 -20.46
C THR A 244 1.73 18.17 -21.81
N HIS A 245 2.80 18.97 -21.82
CA HIS A 245 3.37 19.50 -23.05
C HIS A 245 3.83 18.38 -23.97
N LEU A 246 4.56 17.39 -23.46
CA LEU A 246 4.98 16.21 -24.22
C LEU A 246 3.78 15.49 -24.86
N VAL A 247 2.76 15.16 -24.07
CA VAL A 247 1.59 14.42 -24.57
C VAL A 247 0.87 15.24 -25.65
N ARG A 248 0.74 16.56 -25.50
CA ARG A 248 0.18 17.44 -26.54
C ARG A 248 1.00 17.40 -27.83
N GLN A 249 2.34 17.41 -27.75
CA GLN A 249 3.17 17.28 -28.94
C GLN A 249 3.01 15.91 -29.61
N LEU A 250 2.90 14.83 -28.82
CA LEU A 250 2.59 13.50 -29.37
C LEU A 250 1.24 13.50 -30.11
N GLN A 251 0.22 14.16 -29.59
CA GLN A 251 -1.06 14.31 -30.32
C GLN A 251 -0.87 15.05 -31.64
N ASN A 252 -0.18 16.18 -31.63
CA ASN A 252 -0.01 17.03 -32.81
C ASN A 252 0.83 16.36 -33.90
N LEU A 253 1.89 15.63 -33.52
CA LEU A 253 2.84 15.02 -34.45
C LEU A 253 2.38 13.66 -34.99
N SER A 254 1.60 12.90 -34.20
CA SER A 254 1.25 11.51 -34.55
C SER A 254 -0.24 11.22 -34.64
N GLY A 255 -1.11 12.13 -34.21
CA GLY A 255 -2.54 11.89 -34.10
C GLY A 255 -2.94 11.03 -32.89
N LEU A 256 -2.09 10.92 -31.86
CA LEU A 256 -2.41 10.21 -30.61
C LEU A 256 -3.74 10.70 -30.02
N SER A 257 -4.67 9.76 -29.78
CA SER A 257 -5.92 10.04 -29.08
C SER A 257 -5.78 9.85 -27.58
N LEU A 258 -6.20 10.84 -26.79
CA LEU A 258 -6.11 10.82 -25.32
C LEU A 258 -6.85 9.64 -24.69
N GLN A 259 -7.89 9.12 -25.34
CA GLN A 259 -8.63 7.96 -24.82
C GLN A 259 -7.78 6.68 -24.74
N TYR A 260 -6.66 6.62 -25.48
CA TYR A 260 -5.70 5.52 -25.47
C TYR A 260 -4.47 5.78 -24.59
N VAL A 261 -4.47 6.90 -23.86
CA VAL A 261 -3.43 7.23 -22.89
C VAL A 261 -3.82 6.70 -21.51
N HIS A 262 -2.91 5.94 -20.91
CA HIS A 262 -3.02 5.43 -19.54
C HIS A 262 -1.84 5.93 -18.71
N ILE A 263 -2.12 6.77 -17.71
CA ILE A 263 -1.12 7.20 -16.73
C ILE A 263 -1.13 6.25 -15.54
N VAL A 264 0.02 5.72 -15.17
CA VAL A 264 0.25 4.92 -13.96
C VAL A 264 1.19 5.72 -13.07
N GLY A 265 0.66 6.26 -11.98
CA GLY A 265 1.41 7.09 -11.04
C GLY A 265 1.52 6.43 -9.68
N HIS A 266 2.73 6.33 -9.14
CA HIS A 266 2.97 5.83 -7.77
C HIS A 266 3.26 6.98 -6.81
N SER A 267 2.68 6.95 -5.60
CA SER A 267 2.92 7.97 -4.58
C SER A 267 2.59 9.39 -5.10
N MET A 268 3.53 10.34 -5.02
CA MET A 268 3.41 11.67 -5.63
C MET A 268 3.14 11.64 -7.14
N GLY A 269 3.61 10.60 -7.85
CA GLY A 269 3.36 10.40 -9.28
C GLY A 269 1.88 10.20 -9.61
N ALA A 270 1.06 9.72 -8.67
CA ALA A 270 -0.39 9.63 -8.84
C ALA A 270 -1.03 11.02 -8.98
N HIS A 271 -0.57 11.99 -8.18
CA HIS A 271 -1.04 13.38 -8.26
C HIS A 271 -0.51 14.11 -9.50
N ILE A 272 0.72 13.81 -9.94
CA ILE A 272 1.23 14.27 -11.25
C ILE A 272 0.26 13.81 -12.36
N GLY A 273 -0.17 12.55 -12.32
CA GLY A 273 -1.18 12.02 -13.24
C GLY A 273 -2.52 12.75 -13.17
N GLY A 274 -2.99 13.08 -11.96
CA GLY A 274 -4.20 13.88 -11.75
C GLY A 274 -4.11 15.26 -12.39
N TYR A 275 -3.02 15.99 -12.15
CA TYR A 275 -2.79 17.30 -12.78
C TYR A 275 -2.80 17.22 -14.31
N ILE A 276 -2.09 16.25 -14.90
CA ILE A 276 -2.08 16.04 -16.35
C ILE A 276 -3.51 15.80 -16.85
N GLY A 277 -4.25 14.92 -16.19
CA GLY A 277 -5.64 14.61 -16.53
C GLY A 277 -6.56 15.83 -16.49
N SER A 278 -6.48 16.62 -15.43
CA SER A 278 -7.26 17.86 -15.27
C SER A 278 -6.99 18.90 -16.38
N TRP A 279 -5.79 18.89 -16.98
CA TRP A 279 -5.38 19.79 -18.06
C TRP A 279 -5.53 19.19 -19.46
N MET A 280 -5.96 17.93 -19.54
CA MET A 280 -6.14 17.17 -20.78
C MET A 280 -7.51 16.47 -20.80
N PRO A 281 -8.61 17.23 -21.01
CA PRO A 281 -9.96 16.67 -21.03
C PRO A 281 -10.09 15.50 -22.01
N GLY A 282 -10.68 14.41 -21.54
CA GLY A 282 -10.88 13.19 -22.33
C GLY A 282 -9.75 12.16 -22.21
N LEU A 283 -8.77 12.37 -21.32
CA LEU A 283 -7.77 11.37 -20.92
C LEU A 283 -8.41 10.01 -20.63
N GLY A 284 -7.85 8.95 -21.20
CA GLY A 284 -8.41 7.61 -21.16
C GLY A 284 -8.45 7.03 -19.76
N ARG A 285 -7.30 6.98 -19.09
CA ARG A 285 -7.20 6.32 -17.79
C ARG A 285 -6.07 6.85 -16.92
N ILE A 286 -6.33 6.89 -15.61
CA ILE A 286 -5.30 7.02 -14.56
C ILE A 286 -5.40 5.80 -13.63
N THR A 287 -4.26 5.22 -13.27
CA THR A 287 -4.14 4.32 -12.11
C THR A 287 -3.24 4.96 -11.07
N GLY A 288 -3.79 5.27 -9.90
CA GLY A 288 -3.04 5.74 -8.75
C GLY A 288 -2.59 4.57 -7.88
N LEU A 289 -1.28 4.38 -7.74
CA LEU A 289 -0.68 3.36 -6.90
C LEU A 289 -0.30 4.02 -5.57
N ASP A 290 -1.14 3.83 -4.56
CA ASP A 290 -1.03 4.39 -3.21
C ASP A 290 -0.67 5.90 -3.23
N PRO A 291 -1.58 6.78 -3.69
CA PRO A 291 -1.31 8.23 -3.83
C PRO A 291 -0.84 8.84 -2.51
N ALA A 292 0.17 9.73 -2.56
CA ALA A 292 0.80 10.27 -1.35
C ALA A 292 -0.16 11.10 -0.49
N LYS A 293 -0.18 10.90 0.83
CA LYS A 293 -1.04 11.61 1.79
C LYS A 293 -0.56 13.03 2.10
N PRO A 294 0.67 13.25 2.62
CA PRO A 294 1.03 14.56 3.16
C PRO A 294 0.94 15.66 2.09
N GLY A 295 0.22 16.75 2.37
CA GLY A 295 0.05 17.84 1.41
C GLY A 295 -0.93 17.60 0.26
N PHE A 296 -1.60 16.44 0.21
CA PHE A 296 -2.62 16.13 -0.80
C PHE A 296 -3.94 15.69 -0.18
N ASP A 297 -3.92 14.94 0.91
CA ASP A 297 -5.14 14.48 1.56
C ASP A 297 -5.94 15.67 2.11
N HIS A 298 -7.27 15.56 2.05
CA HIS A 298 -8.23 16.65 2.33
C HIS A 298 -8.09 17.93 1.48
N MET A 299 -7.16 17.99 0.52
CA MET A 299 -7.07 19.10 -0.42
C MET A 299 -8.20 19.00 -1.47
N PRO A 300 -8.62 20.12 -2.08
CA PRO A 300 -9.65 20.09 -3.11
C PRO A 300 -9.15 19.38 -4.38
N ALA A 301 -10.08 18.95 -5.24
CA ALA A 301 -9.80 18.14 -6.43
C ALA A 301 -8.69 18.71 -7.33
N GLU A 302 -8.58 20.04 -7.43
CA GLU A 302 -7.56 20.69 -8.28
C GLU A 302 -6.11 20.52 -7.78
N VAL A 303 -5.93 20.01 -6.56
CA VAL A 303 -4.64 19.92 -5.85
C VAL A 303 -4.22 18.47 -5.62
N ARG A 304 -5.03 17.49 -6.03
CA ARG A 304 -4.77 16.06 -5.84
C ARG A 304 -5.32 15.23 -7.00
N LEU A 305 -5.22 13.90 -6.88
CA LEU A 305 -5.87 12.99 -7.82
C LEU A 305 -7.36 12.93 -7.50
N ASP A 306 -8.20 13.00 -8.51
CA ASP A 306 -9.65 13.02 -8.42
C ASP A 306 -10.30 12.18 -9.54
N PRO A 307 -11.51 11.61 -9.35
CA PRO A 307 -12.17 10.86 -10.40
C PRO A 307 -12.40 11.67 -11.69
N SER A 308 -12.50 12.99 -11.62
CA SER A 308 -12.71 13.85 -12.79
C SER A 308 -11.50 13.96 -13.72
N ASP A 309 -10.31 13.53 -13.29
CA ASP A 309 -9.06 13.70 -14.04
C ASP A 309 -8.95 12.78 -15.27
N ALA A 310 -9.76 11.72 -15.36
CA ALA A 310 -9.80 10.85 -16.54
C ALA A 310 -11.17 10.21 -16.72
N ARG A 311 -11.42 9.63 -17.91
CA ARG A 311 -12.60 8.79 -18.15
C ARG A 311 -12.67 7.59 -17.21
N TYR A 312 -11.54 7.15 -16.68
CA TYR A 312 -11.46 6.13 -15.66
C TYR A 312 -10.27 6.36 -14.72
N VAL A 313 -10.54 6.40 -13.42
CA VAL A 313 -9.52 6.50 -12.38
C VAL A 313 -9.66 5.31 -11.43
N GLN A 314 -8.62 4.49 -11.30
CA GLN A 314 -8.56 3.39 -10.34
C GLN A 314 -7.45 3.65 -9.34
N VAL A 315 -7.77 3.59 -8.05
CA VAL A 315 -6.78 3.79 -6.98
C VAL A 315 -6.58 2.49 -6.23
N ILE A 316 -5.32 2.14 -5.97
CA ILE A 316 -4.93 0.96 -5.19
C ILE A 316 -4.31 1.48 -3.89
N HIS A 317 -4.97 1.23 -2.77
CA HIS A 317 -4.57 1.67 -1.44
C HIS A 317 -3.89 0.52 -0.69
N THR A 318 -2.69 0.78 -0.16
CA THR A 318 -1.88 -0.20 0.57
C THR A 318 -1.24 0.33 1.85
N ASP A 319 -1.09 1.64 2.01
CA ASP A 319 -0.45 2.27 3.18
C ASP A 319 -1.20 3.51 3.67
N MET A 320 -2.52 3.42 3.82
CA MET A 320 -3.34 4.59 4.19
C MET A 320 -3.07 5.11 5.62
N GLY A 321 -2.44 4.31 6.49
CA GLY A 321 -2.35 4.59 7.93
C GLY A 321 -3.73 4.74 8.59
N SER A 322 -3.81 5.09 9.86
CA SER A 322 -5.09 5.35 10.54
C SER A 322 -4.93 6.44 11.58
N GLU A 323 -5.70 7.53 11.43
CA GLU A 323 -5.75 8.59 12.43
C GLU A 323 -6.38 8.09 13.73
N GLN A 324 -7.43 7.26 13.63
CA GLN A 324 -8.09 6.64 14.79
C GLN A 324 -7.13 5.79 15.63
N TRP A 325 -6.16 5.15 14.98
CA TRP A 325 -5.22 4.23 15.62
C TRP A 325 -3.82 4.83 15.78
N ASN A 326 -3.63 6.12 15.49
CA ASN A 326 -2.32 6.79 15.42
C ASN A 326 -1.27 6.00 14.62
N LEU A 327 -1.72 5.31 13.56
CA LEU A 327 -0.86 4.55 12.68
C LEU A 327 -0.39 5.47 11.53
N PRO A 328 0.93 5.73 11.39
CA PRO A 328 1.43 6.48 10.25
C PRO A 328 1.20 5.70 8.96
N GLY A 329 1.02 6.43 7.86
CA GLY A 329 0.89 5.87 6.52
C GLY A 329 1.11 6.94 5.46
N PHE A 330 1.72 6.54 4.35
CA PHE A 330 2.06 7.43 3.25
C PHE A 330 0.95 7.58 2.21
N GLY A 331 -0.05 6.71 2.18
CA GLY A 331 -1.17 6.73 1.23
C GLY A 331 -2.37 7.57 1.70
N VAL A 332 -3.07 8.26 0.79
CA VAL A 332 -4.31 9.02 1.11
C VAL A 332 -5.40 8.11 1.69
N GLN A 333 -6.21 8.61 2.61
CA GLN A 333 -7.39 7.87 3.10
C GLN A 333 -8.66 8.18 2.31
N GLY A 334 -8.75 9.40 1.76
CA GLY A 334 -9.89 9.85 0.98
C GLY A 334 -10.02 9.12 -0.36
N SER A 335 -11.27 9.00 -0.82
CA SER A 335 -11.55 8.51 -2.17
C SER A 335 -10.94 9.45 -3.22
N SER A 336 -10.18 8.87 -4.13
CA SER A 336 -9.49 9.59 -5.21
C SER A 336 -9.75 8.99 -6.59
N GLY A 337 -10.63 7.97 -6.70
CA GLY A 337 -10.90 7.27 -7.95
C GLY A 337 -12.38 7.06 -8.23
N HIS A 338 -12.66 6.60 -9.45
CA HIS A 338 -13.95 5.98 -9.72
C HIS A 338 -14.13 4.73 -8.86
N VAL A 339 -13.03 4.00 -8.66
CA VAL A 339 -12.91 2.90 -7.71
C VAL A 339 -11.67 3.06 -6.85
N ASP A 340 -11.83 2.79 -5.57
CA ASP A 340 -10.78 2.79 -4.55
C ASP A 340 -10.65 1.37 -4.00
N ILE A 341 -9.53 0.72 -4.27
CA ILE A 341 -9.29 -0.69 -3.95
C ILE A 341 -8.39 -0.79 -2.73
N HIS A 342 -8.95 -1.22 -1.62
CA HIS A 342 -8.28 -1.37 -0.34
C HIS A 342 -7.69 -2.78 -0.23
N VAL A 343 -6.41 -2.90 -0.56
CA VAL A 343 -5.70 -4.18 -0.56
C VAL A 343 -5.35 -4.55 0.88
N ASN A 344 -5.80 -5.73 1.31
CA ASN A 344 -5.72 -6.20 2.69
C ASN A 344 -6.30 -5.19 3.70
N GLY A 345 -7.35 -4.48 3.28
CA GLY A 345 -7.99 -3.40 4.06
C GLY A 345 -7.36 -2.02 3.84
N GLY A 346 -6.23 -1.93 3.14
CA GLY A 346 -5.56 -0.67 2.76
C GLY A 346 -4.57 -0.13 3.80
N PHE A 347 -4.31 -0.88 4.88
CA PHE A 347 -3.48 -0.40 6.00
C PHE A 347 -2.20 -1.20 6.19
N LEU A 348 -2.32 -2.48 6.58
CA LEU A 348 -1.20 -3.31 7.00
C LEU A 348 -1.01 -4.52 6.08
N GLN A 349 0.00 -4.46 5.22
CA GLN A 349 0.23 -5.50 4.22
C GLN A 349 0.86 -6.76 4.84
N PRO A 350 0.33 -7.97 4.59
CA PRO A 350 0.75 -9.21 5.26
C PRO A 350 2.25 -9.53 5.15
N ASP A 351 2.83 -9.32 3.97
CA ASP A 351 4.23 -9.61 3.65
C ASP A 351 5.21 -8.55 4.16
N CYS A 352 4.70 -7.48 4.75
CA CYS A 352 5.51 -6.47 5.43
C CYS A 352 5.64 -6.74 6.95
N ARG A 353 5.05 -7.83 7.47
CA ARG A 353 4.97 -8.18 8.91
C ARG A 353 6.08 -9.12 9.38
N ASP A 354 7.31 -8.64 9.49
CA ASP A 354 8.39 -9.41 10.15
C ASP A 354 8.56 -8.92 11.60
N ALA A 355 8.60 -9.83 12.58
CA ALA A 355 8.64 -9.46 14.01
C ALA A 355 9.93 -8.73 14.44
N ALA A 356 11.07 -9.07 13.82
CA ALA A 356 12.32 -8.29 13.96
C ALA A 356 12.17 -6.86 13.41
N ARG A 357 11.25 -6.68 12.46
CA ARG A 357 10.92 -5.41 11.82
C ARG A 357 9.77 -4.70 12.51
N PHE A 358 9.16 -5.23 13.57
CA PHE A 358 8.12 -4.51 14.32
C PHE A 358 8.71 -3.37 15.15
N LEU A 359 9.85 -3.61 15.81
CA LEU A 359 10.66 -2.54 16.41
C LEU A 359 11.21 -1.61 15.32
N GLU A 360 11.54 -2.11 14.13
CA GLU A 360 11.92 -1.27 12.97
C GLU A 360 10.74 -0.47 12.39
N HIS A 361 9.50 -0.97 12.41
CA HIS A 361 8.29 -0.26 11.98
C HIS A 361 7.95 0.86 12.94
N VAL A 362 8.14 0.61 14.25
CA VAL A 362 7.87 1.57 15.32
C VAL A 362 9.03 2.57 15.51
N LEU A 363 10.28 2.19 15.23
CA LEU A 363 11.48 3.02 15.47
C LEU A 363 12.15 3.56 14.19
N VAL A 364 11.97 2.95 13.02
CA VAL A 364 12.73 3.20 11.76
C VAL A 364 11.86 3.28 10.49
N GLY A 365 10.54 3.03 10.56
CA GLY A 365 9.60 3.31 9.47
C GLY A 365 9.72 2.39 8.24
N ASN A 366 9.48 1.09 8.39
CA ASN A 366 9.28 0.16 7.26
C ASN A 366 7.92 0.38 6.51
N LEU A 367 7.43 1.63 6.52
CA LEU A 367 6.28 2.16 5.78
C LEU A 367 6.50 2.06 4.26
N ALA A 368 7.76 2.11 3.81
CA ALA A 368 8.11 1.94 2.41
C ALA A 368 7.67 0.58 1.83
N CYS A 369 7.68 -0.52 2.60
CA CYS A 369 7.21 -1.82 2.11
C CYS A 369 5.71 -1.77 1.76
N GLN A 370 4.90 -1.21 2.66
CA GLN A 370 3.46 -1.11 2.49
C GLN A 370 3.11 -0.21 1.33
N HIS A 371 3.79 0.95 1.24
CA HIS A 371 3.58 1.94 0.20
C HIS A 371 3.93 1.40 -1.20
N ASN A 372 4.94 0.53 -1.29
CA ASN A 372 5.33 -0.09 -2.55
C ASN A 372 4.45 -1.30 -2.95
N LYS A 373 3.64 -1.84 -2.03
CA LYS A 373 2.78 -3.00 -2.33
C LYS A 373 1.76 -2.70 -3.43
N ALA A 374 1.30 -1.46 -3.59
CA ALA A 374 0.40 -1.10 -4.69
C ALA A 374 1.03 -1.34 -6.07
N ALA A 375 2.33 -1.07 -6.23
CA ALA A 375 3.07 -1.39 -7.46
C ALA A 375 3.15 -2.90 -7.70
N ASP A 376 3.29 -3.69 -6.64
CA ASP A 376 3.33 -5.16 -6.73
C ASP A 376 1.99 -5.77 -7.13
N VAL A 377 0.90 -5.21 -6.61
CA VAL A 377 -0.46 -5.59 -7.00
C VAL A 377 -0.69 -5.24 -8.46
N PHE A 378 -0.29 -4.04 -8.90
CA PHE A 378 -0.42 -3.65 -10.31
C PHE A 378 0.42 -4.52 -11.24
N LEU A 379 1.70 -4.74 -10.92
CA LEU A 379 2.63 -5.55 -11.71
C LEU A 379 2.11 -6.98 -11.92
N ALA A 380 1.52 -7.59 -10.90
CA ALA A 380 0.96 -8.95 -10.97
C ALA A 380 -0.22 -9.09 -11.95
N THR A 381 -0.81 -7.97 -12.39
CA THR A 381 -1.98 -7.95 -13.30
C THR A 381 -1.64 -7.66 -14.75
N ILE A 382 -0.37 -7.36 -15.07
CA ILE A 382 0.09 -7.12 -16.44
C ILE A 382 0.10 -8.40 -17.30
N PRO A 383 0.60 -9.55 -16.80
CA PRO A 383 0.51 -10.81 -17.53
C PRO A 383 -0.93 -11.15 -17.97
N PRO A 384 -1.10 -12.06 -18.95
CA PRO A 384 -2.43 -12.46 -19.43
C PRO A 384 -3.34 -12.93 -18.31
N VAL A 385 -4.65 -12.63 -18.41
CA VAL A 385 -5.66 -12.96 -17.38
C VAL A 385 -5.69 -14.45 -17.02
N SER A 386 -5.32 -15.32 -17.96
CA SER A 386 -5.16 -16.76 -17.74
C SER A 386 -4.13 -17.12 -16.67
N SER A 387 -3.15 -16.26 -16.40
CA SER A 387 -2.16 -16.44 -15.33
C SER A 387 -2.61 -15.87 -13.99
N CYS A 388 -3.42 -14.81 -13.99
CA CYS A 388 -3.89 -14.15 -12.78
C CYS A 388 -5.10 -13.25 -13.08
N GLN A 389 -6.25 -13.56 -12.46
CA GLN A 389 -7.44 -12.70 -12.51
C GLN A 389 -7.77 -12.18 -11.10
N THR A 390 -7.23 -11.01 -10.78
CA THR A 390 -7.48 -10.33 -9.51
C THR A 390 -8.75 -9.48 -9.61
N ILE A 391 -9.80 -9.88 -8.89
CA ILE A 391 -11.10 -9.18 -8.83
C ILE A 391 -11.27 -8.55 -7.45
N ALA A 392 -11.50 -7.24 -7.41
CA ALA A 392 -11.90 -6.55 -6.19
C ALA A 392 -13.43 -6.53 -6.09
N HIS A 393 -13.93 -6.68 -4.86
CA HIS A 393 -15.36 -6.74 -4.56
C HIS A 393 -15.77 -5.55 -3.70
N GLU A 394 -16.84 -4.88 -4.10
CA GLU A 394 -17.52 -3.87 -3.31
C GLU A 394 -18.09 -4.51 -2.06
N CYS A 395 -17.84 -3.87 -0.92
CA CYS A 395 -18.37 -4.32 0.36
C CYS A 395 -18.45 -3.12 1.30
N SER A 396 -19.31 -3.17 2.31
CA SER A 396 -19.45 -2.04 3.23
C SER A 396 -18.32 -1.94 4.28
N SER A 397 -17.54 -3.01 4.46
CA SER A 397 -16.34 -2.99 5.28
C SER A 397 -15.38 -4.13 4.93
N TYR A 398 -14.10 -3.95 5.24
CA TYR A 398 -13.10 -5.00 5.04
C TYR A 398 -13.43 -6.26 5.86
N GLN A 399 -13.96 -6.11 7.06
CA GLN A 399 -14.38 -7.24 7.91
C GLN A 399 -15.47 -8.09 7.26
N ARG A 400 -16.47 -7.46 6.63
CA ARG A 400 -17.51 -8.19 5.91
C ARG A 400 -16.97 -8.88 4.67
N TYR A 401 -16.03 -8.23 3.98
CA TYR A 401 -15.33 -8.82 2.84
C TYR A 401 -14.54 -10.07 3.26
N THR A 402 -13.71 -10.00 4.31
CA THR A 402 -12.92 -11.14 4.81
C THR A 402 -13.78 -12.23 5.47
N SER A 403 -15.01 -11.89 5.87
CA SER A 403 -16.01 -12.87 6.31
C SER A 403 -16.73 -13.55 5.13
N GLY A 404 -16.42 -13.23 3.87
CA GLY A 404 -17.03 -13.85 2.69
C GLY A 404 -18.47 -13.40 2.41
N LEU A 405 -18.92 -12.27 2.98
CA LEU A 405 -20.31 -11.80 2.89
C LEU A 405 -20.64 -10.98 1.64
N CYS A 406 -19.62 -10.62 0.85
CA CYS A 406 -19.77 -9.84 -0.39
C CYS A 406 -19.24 -10.60 -1.62
N PRO A 407 -19.76 -11.80 -1.97
CA PRO A 407 -19.14 -12.65 -2.98
C PRO A 407 -19.63 -12.44 -4.41
N ARG A 408 -20.72 -11.67 -4.61
CA ARG A 408 -21.42 -11.60 -5.89
C ARG A 408 -21.09 -10.31 -6.64
N CYS A 409 -20.81 -10.50 -7.93
CA CYS A 409 -20.69 -9.41 -8.90
C CYS A 409 -22.02 -9.18 -9.59
N ASP A 410 -22.59 -7.98 -9.45
CA ASP A 410 -23.86 -7.63 -10.09
C ASP A 410 -23.69 -7.38 -11.60
N ARG A 411 -24.66 -7.88 -12.39
CA ARG A 411 -24.61 -7.80 -13.86
C ARG A 411 -24.92 -6.40 -14.42
N GLY A 412 -25.52 -5.50 -13.64
CA GLY A 412 -26.00 -4.18 -14.10
C GLY A 412 -25.26 -2.95 -13.55
N ASN A 413 -24.92 -2.93 -12.26
CA ASN A 413 -24.13 -1.88 -11.60
C ASN A 413 -22.98 -2.58 -10.88
N SER A 414 -21.79 -2.70 -11.48
CA SER A 414 -20.83 -3.69 -10.99
C SER A 414 -20.35 -3.41 -9.58
N THR A 415 -20.67 -4.34 -8.69
CA THR A 415 -20.06 -4.55 -7.38
C THR A 415 -18.67 -5.19 -7.47
N CYS A 416 -18.11 -5.38 -8.67
CA CYS A 416 -16.78 -5.94 -8.87
C CYS A 416 -16.03 -5.31 -10.03
N VAL A 417 -14.73 -5.10 -9.86
CA VAL A 417 -13.82 -4.65 -10.92
C VAL A 417 -12.57 -5.51 -10.97
N GLN A 418 -11.98 -5.59 -12.16
CA GLN A 418 -10.65 -6.15 -12.30
C GLN A 418 -9.65 -5.16 -11.71
N VAL A 419 -8.66 -5.65 -10.98
CA VAL A 419 -7.62 -4.82 -10.38
C VAL A 419 -6.51 -4.62 -11.40
N GLY A 420 -5.91 -3.43 -11.41
CA GLY A 420 -4.66 -3.16 -12.13
C GLY A 420 -4.80 -3.04 -13.65
N TYR A 421 -3.79 -3.47 -14.40
CA TYR A 421 -3.52 -3.04 -15.77
C TYR A 421 -4.71 -3.20 -16.73
N ARG A 422 -5.47 -4.30 -16.66
CA ARG A 422 -6.59 -4.60 -17.58
C ARG A 422 -7.97 -4.09 -17.13
N SER A 423 -8.03 -3.27 -16.07
CA SER A 423 -9.32 -2.75 -15.56
C SER A 423 -10.04 -1.79 -16.53
N SER A 424 -11.37 -1.66 -16.38
CA SER A 424 -12.24 -0.82 -17.22
C SER A 424 -13.40 -0.18 -16.44
N ALA A 425 -13.72 1.08 -16.76
CA ALA A 425 -14.87 1.81 -16.20
C ALA A 425 -16.25 1.31 -16.66
N ARG A 426 -16.33 0.53 -17.75
CA ARG A 426 -17.61 0.18 -18.43
C ARG A 426 -18.68 -0.35 -17.48
N ARG A 427 -18.28 -0.96 -16.37
CA ARG A 427 -19.19 -1.62 -15.45
C ARG A 427 -19.69 -0.75 -14.30
N LEU A 428 -19.09 0.42 -14.07
CA LEU A 428 -19.39 1.26 -12.91
C LEU A 428 -20.65 2.11 -13.07
N ALA A 429 -21.30 2.12 -14.24
CA ALA A 429 -22.53 2.87 -14.51
C ALA A 429 -22.45 4.36 -14.08
N GLY A 430 -21.27 4.99 -14.24
CA GLY A 430 -21.02 6.39 -13.88
C GLY A 430 -20.78 6.65 -12.39
N ARG A 431 -20.71 5.61 -11.55
CA ARG A 431 -20.40 5.75 -10.12
C ARG A 431 -18.93 6.17 -9.91
N THR A 432 -18.72 6.99 -8.88
CA THR A 432 -17.40 7.42 -8.41
C THR A 432 -17.25 7.14 -6.93
N GLY A 433 -16.00 7.02 -6.46
CA GLY A 433 -15.67 6.74 -5.07
C GLY A 433 -16.23 5.43 -4.54
N VAL A 434 -16.28 4.40 -5.39
CA VAL A 434 -16.72 3.07 -4.98
C VAL A 434 -15.58 2.36 -4.26
N THR A 435 -15.77 2.10 -2.96
CA THR A 435 -14.86 1.32 -2.13
C THR A 435 -14.97 -0.16 -2.45
N MET A 436 -13.83 -0.79 -2.77
CA MET A 436 -13.72 -2.22 -3.02
C MET A 436 -12.56 -2.82 -2.25
N PHE A 437 -12.63 -4.12 -1.99
CA PHE A 437 -11.61 -4.83 -1.23
C PHE A 437 -10.99 -5.96 -2.05
N LEU A 438 -9.72 -6.20 -1.77
CA LEU A 438 -8.93 -7.30 -2.28
C LEU A 438 -8.09 -7.86 -1.14
N ARG A 439 -7.89 -9.18 -1.09
CA ARG A 439 -6.89 -9.81 -0.22
C ARG A 439 -5.75 -10.38 -1.07
N THR A 440 -4.53 -10.30 -0.56
CA THR A 440 -3.34 -10.94 -1.15
C THR A 440 -2.74 -11.94 -0.17
N ALA A 441 -1.81 -12.75 -0.65
CA ALA A 441 -1.17 -13.78 0.16
C ALA A 441 -0.22 -13.19 1.22
N ILE A 442 0.06 -13.99 2.25
CA ILE A 442 1.00 -13.66 3.33
C ILE A 442 2.44 -13.72 2.85
N ASP A 443 2.75 -14.61 1.90
CA ASP A 443 4.09 -14.78 1.33
C ASP A 443 4.49 -13.68 0.33
N GLY A 444 3.60 -12.70 0.12
CA GLY A 444 3.80 -11.59 -0.80
C GLY A 444 3.22 -11.82 -2.20
N SER A 445 2.66 -12.99 -2.49
CA SER A 445 1.93 -13.20 -3.75
C SER A 445 0.74 -12.23 -3.85
N SER A 446 0.81 -11.34 -4.84
CA SER A 446 -0.23 -10.34 -5.12
C SER A 446 -1.44 -10.91 -5.87
N CYS A 447 -1.38 -12.18 -6.27
CA CYS A 447 -2.45 -12.84 -7.01
C CYS A 447 -3.03 -14.02 -6.23
N GLN A 448 -4.31 -13.93 -5.87
CA GLN A 448 -5.04 -15.03 -5.25
C GLN A 448 -6.45 -15.16 -5.83
N ALA A 449 -6.87 -16.42 -6.04
CA ALA A 449 -8.24 -16.79 -6.31
C ALA A 449 -9.02 -16.86 -4.99
N HIS A 450 -10.16 -16.17 -4.94
CA HIS A 450 -11.01 -16.11 -3.76
C HIS A 450 -12.28 -16.92 -3.93
N TYR A 451 -12.76 -17.50 -2.83
CA TYR A 451 -14.03 -18.22 -2.76
C TYR A 451 -14.74 -17.86 -1.45
N SER A 452 -16.04 -17.64 -1.53
CA SER A 452 -16.88 -17.51 -0.33
C SER A 452 -17.53 -18.84 -0.01
N LEU A 453 -17.29 -19.34 1.20
CA LEU A 453 -17.93 -20.53 1.74
C LEU A 453 -18.94 -20.11 2.81
N GLN A 454 -20.19 -20.52 2.64
CA GLN A 454 -21.26 -20.31 3.61
C GLN A 454 -21.93 -21.65 3.93
N PHE A 455 -22.28 -21.89 5.18
CA PHE A 455 -23.03 -23.08 5.58
C PHE A 455 -23.77 -22.85 6.89
N ARG A 456 -24.79 -23.66 7.16
CA ARG A 456 -25.55 -23.65 8.41
C ARG A 456 -25.20 -24.87 9.25
N VAL A 457 -24.89 -24.67 10.52
CA VAL A 457 -24.78 -25.77 11.47
C VAL A 457 -26.19 -26.15 11.93
N VAL A 458 -26.63 -27.36 11.60
CA VAL A 458 -27.95 -27.89 11.97
C VAL A 458 -27.94 -28.42 13.40
N ALA A 459 -26.91 -29.18 13.73
CA ALA A 459 -26.73 -29.77 15.05
C ALA A 459 -25.25 -29.82 15.40
N SER A 460 -24.93 -29.48 16.64
CA SER A 460 -23.60 -29.65 17.23
C SER A 460 -23.74 -30.16 18.65
N PRO A 461 -22.92 -31.14 19.07
CA PRO A 461 -22.73 -31.46 20.47
C PRO A 461 -22.11 -30.23 21.18
N ALA A 462 -22.46 -30.07 22.45
CA ALA A 462 -22.23 -28.86 23.26
C ALA A 462 -20.88 -28.18 22.98
N ALA A 463 -20.92 -26.86 22.66
CA ALA A 463 -19.85 -25.86 22.54
C ALA A 463 -18.37 -26.34 22.50
N THR A 464 -18.08 -27.42 21.77
CA THR A 464 -16.76 -28.04 21.75
C THR A 464 -15.95 -27.34 20.66
N PRO A 465 -14.92 -26.57 21.00
CA PRO A 465 -14.07 -25.94 20.00
C PRO A 465 -13.41 -27.02 19.14
N GLY A 466 -13.27 -26.77 17.84
CA GLY A 466 -12.64 -27.71 16.92
C GLY A 466 -12.19 -27.05 15.61
N ARG A 467 -11.37 -27.76 14.86
CA ARG A 467 -10.85 -27.31 13.57
C ARG A 467 -11.75 -27.80 12.45
N LEU A 468 -12.06 -26.92 11.52
CA LEU A 468 -12.76 -27.25 10.28
C LEU A 468 -11.77 -27.16 9.13
N VAL A 469 -11.51 -28.27 8.44
CA VAL A 469 -10.69 -28.29 7.22
C VAL A 469 -11.62 -28.33 6.02
N VAL A 470 -11.41 -27.42 5.08
CA VAL A 470 -12.13 -27.34 3.81
C VAL A 470 -11.19 -27.80 2.71
N SER A 471 -11.54 -28.90 2.04
CA SER A 471 -10.84 -29.36 0.84
C SER A 471 -11.71 -29.17 -0.40
N MET A 472 -11.20 -28.47 -1.40
CA MET A 472 -11.90 -28.20 -2.66
C MET A 472 -11.12 -28.82 -3.82
N THR A 473 -11.84 -29.54 -4.67
CA THR A 473 -11.32 -30.14 -5.90
C THR A 473 -12.02 -29.48 -7.08
N GLY A 474 -11.24 -28.95 -8.01
CA GLY A 474 -11.75 -28.43 -9.27
C GLY A 474 -10.86 -28.82 -10.44
N ARG A 475 -11.26 -28.38 -11.63
CA ARG A 475 -10.62 -28.74 -12.91
C ARG A 475 -9.11 -28.52 -12.93
N HIS A 476 -8.62 -27.46 -12.27
CA HIS A 476 -7.21 -27.07 -12.31
C HIS A 476 -6.41 -27.49 -11.08
N GLY A 477 -7.00 -28.23 -10.14
CA GLY A 477 -6.28 -28.76 -8.99
C GLY A 477 -7.11 -28.95 -7.74
N ASN A 478 -6.41 -29.14 -6.63
CA ASN A 478 -6.99 -29.38 -5.32
C ASN A 478 -6.37 -28.42 -4.31
N ILE A 479 -7.19 -27.90 -3.40
CA ILE A 479 -6.70 -27.11 -2.27
C ILE A 479 -7.31 -27.64 -0.98
N SER A 480 -6.57 -27.50 0.12
CA SER A 480 -7.07 -27.81 1.45
C SER A 480 -6.63 -26.72 2.42
N THR A 481 -7.56 -26.21 3.23
CA THR A 481 -7.28 -25.12 4.17
C THR A 481 -8.05 -25.29 5.47
N THR A 482 -7.45 -24.91 6.58
CA THR A 482 -8.07 -24.98 7.91
C THR A 482 -8.72 -23.64 8.26
N LEU A 483 -9.93 -23.70 8.81
CA LEU A 483 -10.70 -22.57 9.29
C LEU A 483 -10.68 -22.48 10.83
N PRO A 484 -10.69 -21.25 11.40
CA PRO A 484 -10.63 -19.98 10.67
C PRO A 484 -9.25 -19.77 10.01
N GLN A 485 -9.21 -19.18 8.81
CA GLN A 485 -7.97 -18.72 8.17
C GLN A 485 -7.44 -17.49 8.93
N VAL A 486 -7.02 -17.68 10.18
CA VAL A 486 -6.32 -16.65 10.94
C VAL A 486 -4.89 -16.60 10.41
N PRO A 487 -4.33 -15.41 10.12
CA PRO A 487 -2.93 -15.29 9.75
C PRO A 487 -2.06 -15.94 10.84
N ARG A 488 -1.35 -17.02 10.53
CA ARG A 488 -0.33 -17.57 11.42
C ARG A 488 0.80 -16.55 11.50
N THR A 489 0.88 -15.79 12.58
CA THR A 489 2.13 -15.17 12.98
C THR A 489 3.07 -16.29 13.41
N THR A 490 4.01 -16.67 12.57
CA THR A 490 5.09 -17.58 12.94
C THR A 490 6.04 -16.87 13.91
N THR A 491 5.66 -16.78 15.18
CA THR A 491 6.65 -16.62 16.25
C THR A 491 7.24 -18.00 16.50
N LYS A 492 8.30 -18.35 15.77
CA LYS A 492 9.19 -19.42 16.24
C LYS A 492 9.83 -18.93 17.53
N ASP A 493 9.72 -19.74 18.56
CA ASP A 493 10.38 -19.57 19.85
C ASP A 493 11.86 -19.19 19.69
N SER A 494 12.18 -17.93 19.95
CA SER A 494 13.51 -17.52 20.38
C SER A 494 13.37 -16.94 21.78
N GLY A 495 13.62 -17.79 22.77
CA GLY A 495 13.56 -17.43 24.18
C GLY A 495 14.50 -16.26 24.48
N PHE A 496 13.92 -15.12 24.85
CA PHE A 496 14.62 -14.03 25.51
C PHE A 496 13.97 -13.84 26.89
N SER A 497 14.72 -14.16 27.94
CA SER A 497 14.27 -14.07 29.33
C SER A 497 14.06 -12.60 29.73
N LEU A 498 12.80 -12.22 29.91
CA LEU A 498 12.36 -10.86 30.21
C LEU A 498 12.23 -10.66 31.74
N GLY A 499 13.32 -10.79 32.50
CA GLY A 499 13.29 -10.75 33.97
C GLY A 499 13.45 -9.36 34.60
N ALA A 500 14.07 -8.38 33.92
CA ALA A 500 14.50 -7.13 34.56
C ALA A 500 13.94 -5.84 33.94
N ALA A 501 13.34 -5.89 32.74
CA ALA A 501 12.75 -4.73 32.06
C ALA A 501 11.26 -4.48 32.42
N LEU A 502 10.63 -5.40 33.15
CA LEU A 502 9.18 -5.44 33.36
C LEU A 502 8.63 -4.46 34.43
N ALA A 503 9.48 -3.74 35.16
CA ALA A 503 9.02 -2.82 36.20
C ALA A 503 8.77 -1.38 35.70
N TYR A 504 9.48 -0.93 34.65
CA TYR A 504 9.50 0.48 34.23
C TYR A 504 8.63 0.81 33.00
N MET A 505 8.10 -0.21 32.32
CA MET A 505 7.30 -0.06 31.09
C MET A 505 5.82 -0.40 31.29
N LYS A 506 5.34 -0.52 32.52
CA LYS A 506 3.98 -1.01 32.84
C LYS A 506 2.83 -0.26 32.12
N PRO A 507 2.87 1.07 31.92
CA PRO A 507 1.83 1.78 31.15
C PRO A 507 1.93 1.51 29.66
N ILE A 508 3.14 1.43 29.11
CA ILE A 508 3.40 1.15 27.69
C ILE A 508 3.13 -0.32 27.37
N ILE A 509 3.35 -1.22 28.33
CA ILE A 509 3.01 -2.64 28.26
C ILE A 509 1.51 -2.85 28.45
N ASN A 510 0.82 -2.12 29.32
CA ASN A 510 -0.65 -2.18 29.37
C ASN A 510 -1.28 -1.58 28.11
N TRP A 511 -0.69 -0.53 27.54
CA TRP A 511 -1.07 0.02 26.24
C TRP A 511 -0.72 -0.92 25.09
N LEU A 512 0.43 -1.60 25.10
CA LEU A 512 0.80 -2.65 24.14
C LEU A 512 -0.05 -3.90 24.34
N ILE A 513 -0.42 -4.24 25.57
CA ILE A 513 -1.35 -5.30 25.89
C ILE A 513 -2.69 -4.87 25.34
N GLU A 514 -3.29 -3.72 25.65
CA GLU A 514 -4.56 -3.26 25.06
C GLU A 514 -4.52 -3.17 23.52
N LEU A 515 -3.44 -2.66 22.93
CA LEU A 515 -3.22 -2.63 21.48
C LEU A 515 -3.07 -4.03 20.89
N LEU A 516 -2.42 -4.94 21.62
CA LEU A 516 -2.35 -6.36 21.30
C LEU A 516 -3.63 -7.09 21.72
N THR A 517 -4.49 -6.62 22.62
CA THR A 517 -5.68 -7.34 23.10
C THR A 517 -6.85 -7.00 22.19
N ASP A 518 -6.92 -5.78 21.67
CA ASP A 518 -7.84 -5.40 20.60
C ASP A 518 -7.39 -5.95 19.24
N TYR A 519 -6.09 -6.20 19.02
CA TYR A 519 -5.59 -6.90 17.83
C TYR A 519 -5.53 -8.44 18.01
N GLN A 520 -5.42 -8.95 19.24
CA GLN A 520 -5.56 -10.38 19.63
C GLN A 520 -7.02 -10.78 19.81
N ASN A 521 -7.95 -9.83 19.79
CA ASN A 521 -9.36 -10.11 19.57
C ASN A 521 -9.66 -10.51 18.10
N ILE A 522 -8.65 -10.53 17.23
CA ILE A 522 -8.56 -11.59 16.20
C ILE A 522 -8.19 -12.88 16.93
N SER A 523 -9.23 -13.50 17.50
CA SER A 523 -9.20 -14.77 18.22
C SER A 523 -8.02 -15.67 17.81
N THR A 524 -7.08 -15.85 18.72
CA THR A 524 -6.07 -16.92 18.74
C THR A 524 -6.70 -18.32 18.88
N ASN A 525 -8.03 -18.43 18.88
CA ASN A 525 -8.67 -19.72 18.70
C ASN A 525 -8.61 -20.09 17.21
N ASP A 526 -7.63 -20.93 16.88
CA ASP A 526 -7.59 -21.85 15.72
C ASP A 526 -8.84 -22.75 15.60
N TYR A 527 -9.89 -22.47 16.34
CA TYR A 527 -11.00 -23.36 16.62
C TYR A 527 -12.31 -22.60 16.45
N ILE A 528 -13.21 -23.20 15.69
CA ILE A 528 -14.60 -22.77 15.58
C ILE A 528 -15.33 -23.39 16.78
N ILE A 529 -16.25 -22.63 17.38
CA ILE A 529 -17.24 -23.19 18.30
C ILE A 529 -18.54 -23.31 17.50
N PRO A 530 -18.89 -24.52 17.02
CA PRO A 530 -20.10 -24.76 16.26
C PRO A 530 -21.33 -24.63 17.17
N GLU A 531 -22.28 -23.79 16.76
CA GLU A 531 -23.53 -23.58 17.45
C GLU A 531 -24.70 -24.02 16.56
N SER A 532 -25.55 -24.90 17.10
CA SER A 532 -26.76 -25.36 16.41
C SER A 532 -27.65 -24.19 16.01
N GLY A 533 -28.07 -24.18 14.74
CA GLY A 533 -28.90 -23.12 14.15
C GLY A 533 -28.14 -21.91 13.61
N LYS A 534 -26.81 -21.81 13.80
CA LYS A 534 -26.03 -20.68 13.30
C LYS A 534 -25.53 -20.86 11.87
N ASN A 535 -25.46 -19.74 11.15
CA ASN A 535 -24.84 -19.65 9.84
C ASN A 535 -23.39 -19.17 9.98
N TYR A 536 -22.51 -19.79 9.23
CA TYR A 536 -21.09 -19.45 9.16
C TYR A 536 -20.74 -19.04 7.74
N SER A 537 -19.84 -18.07 7.63
CA SER A 537 -19.37 -17.53 6.35
C SER A 537 -17.86 -17.26 6.45
N PHE A 538 -17.12 -17.66 5.43
CA PHE A 538 -15.67 -17.55 5.38
C PHE A 538 -15.18 -17.15 3.99
N LEU A 539 -14.16 -16.30 3.93
CA LEU A 539 -13.39 -16.04 2.72
C LEU A 539 -12.20 -16.99 2.65
N LEU A 540 -12.18 -17.83 1.61
CA LEU A 540 -11.06 -18.69 1.26
C LEU A 540 -10.22 -18.00 0.19
N ALA A 541 -8.90 -18.13 0.28
CA ALA A 541 -7.97 -17.74 -0.77
C ALA A 541 -7.12 -18.95 -1.19
N SER A 542 -6.70 -18.93 -2.45
CA SER A 542 -5.81 -19.91 -3.04
C SER A 542 -4.91 -19.26 -4.07
N ASP A 543 -3.69 -19.75 -4.19
CA ASP A 543 -2.77 -19.33 -5.24
C ASP A 543 -3.12 -19.99 -6.59
N ILE A 544 -4.06 -20.94 -6.60
CA ILE A 544 -4.57 -21.61 -7.79
C ILE A 544 -6.04 -21.24 -8.00
N ASN A 545 -6.37 -20.77 -9.21
CA ASN A 545 -7.76 -20.72 -9.64
C ASN A 545 -8.20 -22.14 -10.03
N LEU A 546 -8.99 -22.78 -9.17
CA LEU A 546 -9.52 -24.13 -9.34
C LEU A 546 -10.37 -24.29 -10.60
N GLY A 547 -10.82 -23.19 -11.19
CA GLY A 547 -11.78 -23.18 -12.27
C GLY A 547 -13.14 -23.65 -11.76
N GLU A 548 -13.75 -24.56 -12.49
CA GLU A 548 -14.97 -25.22 -12.06
C GLU A 548 -14.67 -26.17 -10.88
N VAL A 549 -15.37 -25.98 -9.76
CA VAL A 549 -15.21 -26.78 -8.54
C VAL A 549 -16.21 -27.94 -8.58
N ASP A 550 -15.68 -29.16 -8.60
CA ASP A 550 -16.46 -30.39 -8.75
C ASP A 550 -16.78 -31.06 -7.40
N ARG A 551 -16.01 -30.77 -6.34
CA ARG A 551 -16.20 -31.36 -5.01
C ARG A 551 -15.70 -30.45 -3.90
N VAL A 552 -16.48 -30.39 -2.82
CA VAL A 552 -16.09 -29.76 -1.55
C VAL A 552 -16.23 -30.77 -0.43
N LEU A 553 -15.19 -30.90 0.39
CA LEU A 553 -15.15 -31.75 1.58
C LEU A 553 -14.94 -30.88 2.82
N LEU A 554 -15.78 -31.06 3.83
CA LEU A 554 -15.67 -30.42 5.13
C LEU A 554 -15.29 -31.48 6.17
N THR A 555 -14.13 -31.33 6.80
CA THR A 555 -13.62 -32.25 7.81
C THR A 555 -13.56 -31.55 9.16
N TRP A 556 -14.25 -32.09 10.16
CA TRP A 556 -14.27 -31.56 11.52
C TRP A 556 -13.34 -32.32 12.44
N THR A 557 -12.61 -31.61 13.29
CA THR A 557 -11.71 -32.19 14.30
C THR A 557 -11.92 -31.49 15.65
N PRO A 558 -12.67 -32.07 16.59
CA PRO A 558 -12.94 -31.48 17.90
C PRO A 558 -11.67 -31.42 18.77
N ARG A 559 -11.58 -30.44 19.67
CA ARG A 559 -10.51 -30.29 20.66
C ARG A 559 -10.95 -30.92 21.98
N GLY A 560 -10.37 -32.05 22.35
CA GLY A 560 -10.64 -32.73 23.63
C GLY A 560 -9.93 -34.09 23.77
N PRO A 561 -9.92 -34.71 24.96
CA PRO A 561 -9.31 -36.01 25.18
C PRO A 561 -10.01 -37.10 24.35
N GLU A 562 -9.23 -38.06 23.84
CA GLU A 562 -9.67 -39.16 22.95
C GLU A 562 -10.74 -40.09 23.56
N GLU A 563 -11.08 -39.93 24.84
CA GLU A 563 -11.97 -40.83 25.59
C GLU A 563 -13.47 -40.66 25.29
N ARG A 564 -13.91 -39.56 24.65
CA ARG A 564 -15.30 -39.43 24.19
C ARG A 564 -15.47 -40.08 22.82
N LYS A 565 -16.55 -40.88 22.65
CA LYS A 565 -16.88 -41.50 21.35
C LYS A 565 -16.93 -40.43 20.27
N GLN A 566 -16.14 -40.59 19.21
CA GLN A 566 -16.03 -39.61 18.12
C GLN A 566 -17.39 -39.24 17.49
N GLU A 567 -18.36 -40.15 17.46
CA GLU A 567 -19.72 -39.89 16.96
C GLU A 567 -20.49 -38.86 17.79
N GLU A 568 -20.23 -38.77 19.10
CA GLU A 568 -20.86 -37.79 20.00
C GLU A 568 -20.27 -36.37 19.86
N LEU A 569 -19.23 -36.20 19.05
CA LEU A 569 -18.55 -34.91 18.80
C LEU A 569 -18.71 -34.42 17.34
N ALA A 570 -19.53 -35.11 16.54
CA ALA A 570 -19.81 -34.79 15.15
C ALA A 570 -20.66 -33.51 15.00
N ILE A 571 -20.36 -32.69 14.00
CA ILE A 571 -21.21 -31.55 13.61
C ILE A 571 -22.04 -31.92 12.38
N HIS A 572 -23.26 -31.39 12.30
CA HIS A 572 -24.11 -31.56 11.13
C HIS A 572 -24.28 -30.21 10.46
N VAL A 573 -23.99 -30.14 9.17
CA VAL A 573 -24.13 -28.92 8.38
C VAL A 573 -25.13 -29.12 7.25
N ALA A 574 -25.80 -28.04 6.88
CA ALA A 574 -26.69 -27.96 5.73
C ALA A 574 -26.42 -26.66 4.96
N ASP A 575 -27.06 -26.53 3.79
CA ASP A 575 -27.05 -25.32 2.99
C ASP A 575 -25.63 -24.83 2.66
N VAL A 576 -24.73 -25.77 2.33
CA VAL A 576 -23.34 -25.45 2.01
C VAL A 576 -23.30 -24.78 0.64
N MET A 577 -22.91 -23.51 0.62
CA MET A 577 -22.80 -22.66 -0.55
C MET A 577 -21.34 -22.28 -0.77
N LEU A 578 -20.79 -22.64 -1.93
CA LEU A 578 -19.49 -22.17 -2.39
C LEU A 578 -19.66 -21.23 -3.58
N THR A 579 -19.20 -19.99 -3.44
CA THR A 579 -19.28 -18.98 -4.51
C THR A 579 -17.86 -18.57 -4.94
N PRO A 580 -17.43 -18.92 -6.16
CA PRO A 580 -16.18 -18.41 -6.72
C PRO A 580 -16.23 -16.89 -6.88
N MET A 581 -15.20 -16.20 -6.42
CA MET A 581 -15.06 -14.74 -6.48
C MET A 581 -14.01 -14.31 -7.52
N THR A 582 -13.74 -15.18 -8.49
CA THR A 582 -12.62 -15.10 -9.46
C THR A 582 -12.98 -14.45 -10.79
N HIS A 583 -14.26 -14.13 -11.01
CA HIS A 583 -14.75 -13.62 -12.29
C HIS A 583 -15.56 -12.34 -12.14
N LEU A 584 -15.59 -11.55 -13.21
CA LEU A 584 -16.39 -10.33 -13.27
C LEU A 584 -17.90 -10.61 -13.34
N TYR A 585 -18.30 -11.81 -13.75
CA TYR A 585 -19.68 -12.26 -13.75
C TYR A 585 -19.90 -13.19 -12.57
N SER A 586 -21.10 -13.14 -11.97
CA SER A 586 -21.45 -14.09 -10.92
C SER A 586 -21.34 -15.50 -11.49
N ALA A 587 -20.35 -16.25 -11.00
CA ALA A 587 -20.24 -17.68 -11.23
C ALA A 587 -21.42 -18.37 -10.53
N PRO A 588 -21.93 -19.51 -11.06
CA PRO A 588 -22.95 -20.26 -10.36
C PRO A 588 -22.45 -20.62 -8.96
N THR A 589 -23.26 -20.28 -7.95
CA THR A 589 -23.02 -20.73 -6.57
C THR A 589 -23.28 -22.23 -6.52
N LEU A 590 -22.28 -22.98 -6.09
CA LEU A 590 -22.43 -24.41 -5.84
C LEU A 590 -23.26 -24.57 -4.57
N VAL A 591 -24.49 -25.09 -4.69
CA VAL A 591 -25.34 -25.40 -3.54
C VAL A 591 -25.28 -26.89 -3.30
N ILE A 592 -24.57 -27.31 -2.25
CA ILE A 592 -24.51 -28.71 -1.85
C ILE A 592 -25.64 -28.94 -0.84
N ARG A 593 -26.74 -29.52 -1.34
CA ARG A 593 -27.84 -29.99 -0.49
C ARG A 593 -27.52 -31.40 -0.01
N SER A 594 -27.38 -31.57 1.29
CA SER A 594 -27.34 -32.87 1.93
C SER A 594 -28.73 -33.51 1.82
N GLU A 595 -28.90 -34.56 1.02
CA GLU A 595 -30.21 -35.22 0.84
C GLU A 595 -30.63 -36.10 2.03
N GLN A 596 -29.77 -36.30 3.03
CA GLN A 596 -30.11 -36.90 4.31
C GLN A 596 -29.12 -36.38 5.34
N HIS A 597 -29.60 -35.90 6.50
CA HIS A 597 -28.81 -35.53 7.69
C HIS A 597 -27.36 -36.06 7.67
N SER A 598 -26.45 -35.35 7.00
CA SER A 598 -25.12 -35.91 6.72
C SER A 598 -24.26 -35.72 7.94
N ASN A 599 -23.95 -36.83 8.61
CA ASN A 599 -23.01 -36.88 9.73
C ASN A 599 -21.63 -36.41 9.24
N ILE A 600 -21.09 -35.30 9.75
CA ILE A 600 -19.63 -35.08 9.66
C ILE A 600 -19.02 -35.92 10.77
N VAL A 601 -18.85 -37.22 10.49
CA VAL A 601 -18.22 -38.17 11.41
C VAL A 601 -16.74 -37.84 11.49
N THR A 602 -16.27 -37.63 12.72
CA THR A 602 -14.85 -37.67 13.09
C THR A 602 -14.31 -39.06 12.75
N LEU A 603 -13.46 -39.18 11.74
CA LEU A 603 -12.90 -40.47 11.32
C LEU A 603 -11.40 -40.55 11.62
N PRO A 604 -10.89 -41.73 12.02
CA PRO A 604 -9.46 -42.03 11.97
C PRO A 604 -8.99 -41.98 10.52
N ALA A 605 -7.69 -41.76 10.32
CA ALA A 605 -7.06 -41.67 9.01
C ALA A 605 -7.61 -42.70 8.00
N HIS A 606 -7.89 -42.22 6.79
CA HIS A 606 -8.52 -42.92 5.67
C HIS A 606 -10.06 -42.96 5.75
N HIS A 607 -10.72 -42.03 5.05
CA HIS A 607 -12.01 -42.11 4.31
C HIS A 607 -12.66 -40.70 4.31
N ALA A 608 -12.84 -40.11 3.12
CA ALA A 608 -13.36 -38.77 2.89
C ALA A 608 -14.83 -38.82 2.44
N ILE A 609 -15.68 -37.90 2.90
CA ILE A 609 -17.06 -37.76 2.40
C ILE A 609 -17.06 -36.93 1.12
N ALA A 610 -17.19 -37.57 -0.03
CA ALA A 610 -17.44 -36.88 -1.30
C ALA A 610 -18.93 -36.51 -1.36
N LEU A 611 -19.26 -35.23 -1.25
CA LEU A 611 -20.62 -34.76 -1.50
C LEU A 611 -20.81 -34.55 -3.02
N PRO A 612 -21.79 -35.22 -3.66
CA PRO A 612 -22.10 -34.97 -5.06
C PRO A 612 -22.65 -33.54 -5.23
N VAL A 613 -22.20 -32.88 -6.29
CA VAL A 613 -22.59 -31.52 -6.64
C VAL A 613 -23.89 -31.54 -7.43
N TYR A 614 -24.90 -30.83 -6.96
CA TYR A 614 -26.10 -30.55 -7.74
C TYR A 614 -26.09 -29.08 -8.19
N ARG A 615 -26.12 -28.85 -9.50
CA ARG A 615 -26.28 -27.51 -10.08
C ARG A 615 -27.75 -27.09 -9.98
N GLN A 616 -28.03 -25.90 -9.48
CA GLN A 616 -29.29 -25.18 -9.72
C GLN A 616 -29.09 -24.14 -10.82
#